data_AF-A0A8J4R9T6-F1
#
_entry.id   AF-A0A8J4R9T6-F1
#
_cell.length_a   1.000
_cell.length_b   1.000
_cell.length_c   1.000
_cell.angle_alpha   90.00
_cell.angle_beta   90.00
_cell.angle_gamma   90.00
#
_symmetry.space_group_name_H-M   'P 1'
#
loop_
_entity.id
_entity.type
_entity.pdbx_description
1 polymer ?
#
loop_
_entity_poly.entity_id
_entity_poly.type
_entity_poly.pdbx_seq_one_letter_code
_entity_poly.pdbx_strand_id
1 'polypeptide(L)'
;MLMQIDNSKPLIITGSSLGGSVASLFTLWLLETINFSITKRPLCITFGSPLIGDNGLQNAILNYPTWSSCFLHVVSDQDPVPRVLNTNVYKPFGTFLLCSESGCGCFEDSQTILELLMATYSESPGNQNPNQVLELYKKIVDLNRKVICGDTAGLLQWTTPPLRAGIIIQLVAINALKRPQLQPQNNGLNNLITKTEEQEMKLFKSKGQGFDPSKKLNEIKINMAFFEWYKKSFKQKGIGYYDSFKNGSSTSDIDVIRFKKILTGYWEEMVDEAEKKPQKEGASFRTRWLFAGTNYRRMIEPLDIAEHYKVSTQDYKLSRSKHYEKLEQWLKETEKPSSGPNDLKKQTVASSLTEDSLFWAHVEEARISVARISRKGESDMEKESLNCKLIEFENYVLDLMKNYAVSPEIFLTGSSFMKWWEEYRKIKGTSYCSRLANLMNDAENYDKYATGCLVIH
;
A
#
# COMPACT_ATOMS: atom_id res chain seq x y z
N MET A 1 22.99 -14.66 12.93
CA MET A 1 23.80 -15.44 11.97
C MET A 1 23.07 -15.47 10.63
N LEU A 2 23.03 -14.34 9.91
CA LEU A 2 22.56 -14.31 8.52
C LEU A 2 23.72 -14.84 7.68
N MET A 3 23.76 -16.17 7.46
CA MET A 3 24.67 -16.72 6.46
C MET A 3 24.40 -16.01 5.14
N GLN A 4 25.47 -15.74 4.37
CA GLN A 4 25.42 -15.22 3.01
C GLN A 4 24.57 -16.17 2.15
N ILE A 5 23.26 -15.99 2.16
CA ILE A 5 22.37 -16.66 1.21
C ILE A 5 22.70 -16.02 -0.13
N ASP A 6 23.28 -16.82 -1.02
CA ASP A 6 23.55 -16.41 -2.38
C ASP A 6 22.24 -16.02 -3.08
N ASN A 7 22.08 -14.73 -3.35
CA ASN A 7 20.88 -14.14 -3.92
C ASN A 7 20.48 -14.74 -5.29
N SER A 8 21.40 -15.44 -5.96
CA SER A 8 21.19 -16.04 -7.28
C SER A 8 20.56 -17.45 -7.25
N LYS A 9 20.64 -18.16 -6.12
CA LYS A 9 20.18 -19.54 -5.99
C LYS A 9 18.76 -19.62 -5.41
N PRO A 10 17.89 -20.51 -5.91
CA PRO A 10 16.60 -20.76 -5.28
C PRO A 10 16.82 -21.40 -3.90
N LEU A 11 16.11 -20.87 -2.89
CA LEU A 11 16.16 -21.39 -1.52
C LEU A 11 14.94 -22.26 -1.26
N ILE A 12 15.16 -23.52 -0.88
CA ILE A 12 14.10 -24.43 -0.45
C ILE A 12 14.24 -24.62 1.06
N ILE A 13 13.14 -24.43 1.77
CA ILE A 13 13.04 -24.61 3.22
C ILE A 13 12.06 -25.76 3.42
N THR A 14 12.40 -26.72 4.26
CA THR A 14 11.56 -27.91 4.42
C THR A 14 11.59 -28.45 5.84
N GLY A 15 10.58 -29.25 6.15
CA GLY A 15 10.48 -29.97 7.39
C GLY A 15 9.28 -30.90 7.38
N SER A 16 9.35 -31.93 8.21
CA SER A 16 8.24 -32.86 8.44
C SER A 16 7.64 -32.63 9.82
N SER A 17 6.33 -32.86 9.96
CA SER A 17 5.62 -32.70 11.24
C SER A 17 5.89 -31.33 11.85
N LEU A 18 6.22 -31.25 13.14
CA LEU A 18 6.56 -29.99 13.81
C LEU A 18 7.73 -29.24 13.14
N GLY A 19 8.69 -29.97 12.55
CA GLY A 19 9.78 -29.35 11.80
C GLY A 19 9.30 -28.57 10.59
N GLY A 20 8.20 -28.97 9.96
CA GLY A 20 7.60 -28.21 8.85
C GLY A 20 6.83 -26.97 9.32
N SER A 21 6.25 -27.01 10.52
CA SER A 21 5.73 -25.80 11.18
C SER A 21 6.85 -24.79 11.45
N VAL A 22 8.00 -25.23 11.96
CA VAL A 22 9.19 -24.38 12.16
C VAL A 22 9.71 -23.85 10.82
N ALA A 23 9.78 -24.69 9.79
CA ALA A 23 10.16 -24.29 8.43
C ALA A 23 9.24 -23.19 7.87
N SER A 24 7.94 -23.29 8.11
CA SER A 24 6.95 -22.30 7.68
C SER A 24 7.12 -20.97 8.40
N LEU A 25 7.28 -20.99 9.73
CA LEU A 25 7.57 -19.78 10.52
C LEU A 25 8.89 -19.14 10.11
N PHE A 26 9.93 -19.94 9.89
CA PHE A 26 11.22 -19.45 9.41
C PHE A 26 11.11 -18.81 8.01
N THR A 27 10.28 -19.39 7.14
CA THR A 27 10.01 -18.80 5.82
C THR A 27 9.28 -17.46 5.95
N LEU A 28 8.28 -17.34 6.83
CA LEU A 28 7.62 -16.06 7.10
C LEU A 28 8.61 -15.00 7.59
N TRP A 29 9.50 -15.38 8.52
CA TRP A 29 10.58 -14.50 8.99
C TRP A 29 11.53 -14.07 7.85
N LEU A 30 11.87 -14.96 6.92
CA LEU A 30 12.65 -14.61 5.73
C LEU A 30 11.88 -13.70 4.78
N LEU A 31 10.59 -13.94 4.56
CA LEU A 31 9.72 -13.10 3.73
C LEU A 31 9.59 -11.67 4.28
N GLU A 32 9.70 -11.52 5.60
CA GLU A 32 9.70 -10.23 6.28
C GLU A 32 11.06 -9.51 6.24
N THR A 33 12.17 -10.26 6.16
CA THR A 33 13.54 -9.71 6.31
C THR A 33 14.29 -9.53 4.99
N ILE A 34 13.95 -10.29 3.95
CA ILE A 34 14.69 -10.32 2.70
C ILE A 34 14.11 -9.36 1.66
N ASN A 35 14.99 -8.65 0.96
CA ASN A 35 14.61 -7.81 -0.17
C ASN A 35 14.49 -8.63 -1.47
N PHE A 36 13.26 -8.93 -1.87
CA PHE A 36 12.93 -9.67 -3.10
C PHE A 36 13.11 -8.91 -4.41
N SER A 37 13.58 -7.65 -4.38
CA SER A 37 13.99 -6.97 -5.62
C SER A 37 15.28 -7.53 -6.22
N ILE A 38 16.09 -8.21 -5.40
CA ILE A 38 17.41 -8.74 -5.77
C ILE A 38 17.58 -10.23 -5.46
N THR A 39 16.64 -10.85 -4.74
CA THR A 39 16.69 -12.26 -4.32
C THR A 39 15.55 -13.07 -4.92
N LYS A 40 15.82 -14.33 -5.27
CA LYS A 40 14.77 -15.29 -5.62
C LYS A 40 13.93 -15.59 -4.38
N ARG A 41 12.61 -15.74 -4.57
CA ARG A 41 11.69 -16.10 -3.49
C ARG A 41 12.02 -17.50 -2.94
N PRO A 42 11.96 -17.70 -1.61
CA PRO A 42 12.07 -19.03 -1.04
C PRO A 42 10.83 -19.86 -1.37
N LEU A 43 11.00 -21.18 -1.38
CA LEU A 43 9.89 -22.13 -1.41
C LEU A 43 9.93 -23.00 -0.15
N CYS A 44 8.92 -22.88 0.68
CA CYS A 44 8.69 -23.74 1.84
C CYS A 44 7.88 -24.96 1.41
N ILE A 45 8.46 -26.16 1.55
CA ILE A 45 7.77 -27.42 1.29
C ILE A 45 7.69 -28.19 2.60
N THR A 46 6.49 -28.46 3.09
CA THR A 46 6.30 -29.16 4.37
C THR A 46 5.57 -30.47 4.17
N PHE A 47 5.85 -31.44 5.04
CA PHE A 47 5.24 -32.77 4.97
C PHE A 47 4.55 -33.07 6.30
N GLY A 48 3.23 -33.30 6.28
CA GLY A 48 2.51 -33.75 7.46
C GLY A 48 2.52 -32.77 8.63
N SER A 49 2.64 -31.48 8.33
CA SER A 49 2.82 -30.46 9.35
C SER A 49 1.48 -30.03 9.95
N PRO A 50 1.41 -29.82 11.27
CA PRO A 50 0.23 -29.23 11.87
C PRO A 50 0.00 -27.81 11.34
N LEU A 51 -1.27 -27.40 11.28
CA LEU A 51 -1.66 -26.03 10.94
C LEU A 51 -1.05 -25.04 11.93
N ILE A 52 -0.66 -23.87 11.44
CA ILE A 52 -0.12 -22.79 12.26
C ILE A 52 -0.82 -21.49 11.92
N GLY A 53 -0.97 -20.64 12.94
CA GLY A 53 -1.61 -19.33 12.79
C GLY A 53 -3.12 -19.38 12.73
N ASP A 54 -3.71 -18.24 13.06
CA ASP A 54 -5.14 -18.02 13.13
C ASP A 54 -5.68 -17.33 11.86
N ASN A 55 -6.93 -16.88 11.92
CA ASN A 55 -7.56 -16.10 10.85
C ASN A 55 -6.79 -14.79 10.56
N GLY A 56 -6.15 -14.20 11.56
CA GLY A 56 -5.32 -13.01 11.39
C GLY A 56 -4.12 -13.29 10.49
N LEU A 57 -3.33 -14.33 10.82
CA LEU A 57 -2.17 -14.72 10.02
C LEU A 57 -2.57 -15.15 8.61
N GLN A 58 -3.64 -15.94 8.48
CA GLN A 58 -4.16 -16.39 7.19
C GLN A 58 -4.51 -15.21 6.28
N ASN A 59 -5.31 -14.25 6.79
CA ASN A 59 -5.68 -13.06 6.01
C ASN A 59 -4.45 -12.21 5.65
N ALA A 60 -3.51 -12.06 6.59
CA ALA A 60 -2.26 -11.36 6.35
C ALA A 60 -1.40 -12.05 5.27
N ILE A 61 -1.49 -13.36 5.05
CA ILE A 61 -0.77 -14.05 3.96
C ILE A 61 -1.57 -14.00 2.65
N LEU A 62 -2.89 -14.18 2.71
CA LEU A 62 -3.77 -14.17 1.52
C LEU A 62 -3.79 -12.80 0.82
N ASN A 63 -3.74 -11.71 1.58
CA ASN A 63 -3.62 -10.35 1.02
C ASN A 63 -2.30 -10.12 0.26
N TYR A 64 -1.34 -11.04 0.36
CA TYR A 64 -0.07 -11.01 -0.36
C TYR A 64 0.13 -12.27 -1.18
N PRO A 65 -0.40 -12.34 -2.42
CA PRO A 65 -0.26 -13.50 -3.29
C PRO A 65 1.19 -13.96 -3.51
N THR A 66 2.15 -13.03 -3.40
CA THR A 66 3.59 -13.35 -3.48
C THR A 66 4.13 -14.10 -2.27
N TRP A 67 3.49 -13.99 -1.10
CA TRP A 67 3.82 -14.77 0.10
C TRP A 67 3.11 -16.10 0.10
N SER A 68 1.81 -16.14 -0.21
CA SER A 68 1.05 -17.40 -0.26
C SER A 68 1.66 -18.42 -1.22
N SER A 69 2.16 -17.96 -2.37
CA SER A 69 2.85 -18.79 -3.37
C SER A 69 4.22 -19.34 -2.94
N CYS A 70 4.72 -18.96 -1.76
CA CYS A 70 5.96 -19.50 -1.20
C CYS A 70 5.74 -20.75 -0.35
N PHE A 71 4.51 -21.20 -0.12
CA PHE A 71 4.19 -22.32 0.77
C PHE A 71 3.48 -23.45 0.05
N LEU A 72 4.04 -24.65 0.16
CA LEU A 72 3.46 -25.91 -0.30
C LEU A 72 3.40 -26.91 0.87
N HIS A 73 2.19 -27.23 1.31
CA HIS A 73 1.92 -28.15 2.41
C HIS A 73 1.45 -29.49 1.85
N VAL A 74 2.30 -30.52 1.94
CA VAL A 74 2.02 -31.86 1.45
C VAL A 74 1.41 -32.70 2.56
N VAL A 75 0.19 -33.19 2.34
CA VAL A 75 -0.59 -33.93 3.34
C VAL A 75 -1.10 -35.24 2.77
N SER A 76 -0.79 -36.36 3.42
CA SER A 76 -1.38 -37.66 3.09
C SER A 76 -2.76 -37.82 3.72
N ASP A 77 -3.66 -38.52 3.04
CA ASP A 77 -4.94 -39.01 3.57
C ASP A 77 -4.77 -39.94 4.79
N GLN A 78 -3.60 -40.56 4.95
CA GLN A 78 -3.26 -41.43 6.08
C GLN A 78 -2.53 -40.73 7.24
N ASP A 79 -2.15 -39.46 7.11
CA ASP A 79 -1.38 -38.76 8.16
C ASP A 79 -2.29 -38.06 9.18
N PRO A 80 -2.40 -38.50 10.44
CA PRO A 80 -3.25 -37.84 11.41
C PRO A 80 -2.73 -36.44 11.82
N VAL A 81 -1.43 -36.15 11.71
CA VAL A 81 -0.80 -34.98 12.36
C VAL A 81 -1.41 -33.64 11.94
N PRO A 82 -1.63 -33.33 10.64
CA PRO A 82 -2.27 -32.09 10.22
C PRO A 82 -3.70 -31.90 10.76
N ARG A 83 -4.33 -32.97 11.27
CA ARG A 83 -5.73 -33.01 11.71
C ARG A 83 -5.87 -32.91 13.23
N VAL A 84 -4.81 -33.19 14.00
CA VAL A 84 -4.81 -33.23 15.48
C VAL A 84 -5.09 -31.86 16.12
N LEU A 85 -4.66 -30.75 15.49
CA LEU A 85 -4.84 -29.40 16.03
C LEU A 85 -6.05 -28.66 15.46
N ASN A 86 -7.05 -29.36 14.90
CA ASN A 86 -8.21 -28.72 14.29
C ASN A 86 -9.22 -28.20 15.34
N THR A 87 -8.89 -27.10 16.02
CA THR A 87 -9.69 -26.51 17.10
C THR A 87 -10.55 -25.32 16.65
N ASN A 88 -10.83 -25.15 15.35
CA ASN A 88 -11.35 -23.91 14.73
C ASN A 88 -10.46 -22.66 14.89
N VAL A 89 -9.44 -22.71 15.75
CA VAL A 89 -8.48 -21.63 16.01
C VAL A 89 -7.47 -21.50 14.86
N TYR A 90 -6.93 -22.62 14.39
CA TYR A 90 -5.90 -22.61 13.35
C TYR A 90 -6.48 -22.63 11.94
N LYS A 91 -5.89 -21.86 11.02
CA LYS A 91 -6.36 -21.72 9.63
C LYS A 91 -5.27 -22.10 8.63
N PRO A 92 -5.59 -22.92 7.60
CA PRO A 92 -4.68 -23.18 6.49
C PRO A 92 -4.33 -21.90 5.72
N PHE A 93 -3.06 -21.77 5.33
CA PHE A 93 -2.59 -20.75 4.38
C PHE A 93 -1.63 -21.38 3.37
N GLY A 94 -1.41 -20.70 2.24
CA GLY A 94 -0.58 -21.25 1.17
C GLY A 94 -1.30 -22.36 0.39
N THR A 95 -0.53 -23.12 -0.39
CA THR A 95 -1.07 -24.20 -1.21
C THR A 95 -0.96 -25.53 -0.48
N PHE A 96 -2.04 -26.30 -0.44
CA PHE A 96 -2.08 -27.66 0.09
C PHE A 96 -2.12 -28.67 -1.05
N LEU A 97 -1.17 -29.59 -1.05
CA LEU A 97 -1.15 -30.76 -1.91
C LEU A 97 -1.62 -31.96 -1.08
N LEU A 98 -2.89 -32.31 -1.25
CA LEU A 98 -3.49 -33.48 -0.60
C LEU A 98 -3.22 -34.71 -1.46
N CYS A 99 -2.75 -35.80 -0.85
CA CYS A 99 -2.29 -36.99 -1.55
C CYS A 99 -2.93 -38.25 -0.99
N SER A 100 -3.23 -39.19 -1.88
CA SER A 100 -3.60 -40.57 -1.58
C SER A 100 -2.84 -41.53 -2.49
N GLU A 101 -3.06 -42.84 -2.34
CA GLU A 101 -2.55 -43.84 -3.28
C GLU A 101 -3.11 -43.66 -4.71
N SER A 102 -4.29 -43.02 -4.82
CA SER A 102 -5.01 -42.75 -6.07
C SER A 102 -4.61 -41.44 -6.75
N GLY A 103 -3.63 -40.70 -6.22
CA GLY A 103 -3.16 -39.44 -6.78
C GLY A 103 -3.19 -38.27 -5.81
N CYS A 104 -3.25 -37.05 -6.35
CA CYS A 104 -3.20 -35.83 -5.55
C CYS A 104 -4.11 -34.72 -6.09
N GLY A 105 -4.48 -33.79 -5.21
CA GLY A 105 -5.21 -32.57 -5.54
C GLY A 105 -4.60 -31.35 -4.85
N CYS A 106 -4.54 -30.23 -5.57
CA CYS A 106 -4.02 -28.96 -5.07
C CYS A 106 -5.17 -28.02 -4.72
N PHE A 107 -5.13 -27.46 -3.51
CA PHE A 107 -6.15 -26.53 -3.03
C PHE A 107 -5.47 -25.35 -2.34
N GLU A 108 -6.07 -24.17 -2.47
CA GLU A 108 -5.59 -22.93 -1.83
C GLU A 108 -6.64 -22.29 -0.92
N ASP A 109 -7.93 -22.54 -1.15
CA ASP A 109 -8.99 -22.01 -0.29
C ASP A 109 -8.95 -22.68 1.09
N SER A 110 -8.78 -21.86 2.13
CA SER A 110 -8.64 -22.35 3.50
C SER A 110 -9.84 -23.15 4.00
N GLN A 111 -11.05 -22.80 3.58
CA GLN A 111 -12.26 -23.48 4.03
C GLN A 111 -12.42 -24.83 3.32
N THR A 112 -12.16 -24.87 2.01
CA THR A 112 -12.03 -26.12 1.25
C THR A 112 -11.00 -27.04 1.90
N ILE A 113 -9.80 -26.52 2.21
CA ILE A 113 -8.72 -27.33 2.81
C ILE A 113 -9.16 -27.93 4.15
N LEU A 114 -9.77 -27.15 5.05
CA LEU A 114 -10.26 -27.66 6.33
C LEU A 114 -11.29 -28.78 6.15
N GLU A 115 -12.22 -28.60 5.20
CA GLU A 115 -13.25 -29.60 4.91
C GLU A 115 -12.65 -30.88 4.31
N LEU A 116 -11.70 -30.75 3.40
CA LEU A 116 -11.03 -31.89 2.78
C LEU A 116 -10.10 -32.62 3.74
N LEU A 117 -9.40 -31.92 4.64
CA LEU A 117 -8.61 -32.56 5.69
C LEU A 117 -9.48 -33.46 6.57
N MET A 118 -10.72 -33.05 6.87
CA MET A 118 -11.67 -33.87 7.62
C MET A 118 -12.26 -35.00 6.78
N ALA A 119 -12.66 -34.72 5.53
CA ALA A 119 -13.31 -35.70 4.66
C ALA A 119 -12.39 -36.83 4.18
N THR A 120 -11.09 -36.55 4.03
CA THR A 120 -10.10 -37.51 3.54
C THR A 120 -9.52 -38.41 4.63
N TYR A 121 -9.80 -38.15 5.90
CA TYR A 121 -9.25 -38.96 6.99
C TYR A 121 -9.91 -40.35 7.02
N SER A 122 -9.10 -41.39 6.81
CA SER A 122 -9.53 -42.77 6.99
C SER A 122 -9.48 -43.11 8.49
N GLU A 123 -10.62 -43.27 9.15
CA GLU A 123 -10.71 -43.66 10.58
C GLU A 123 -10.13 -45.05 10.89
N SER A 124 -9.59 -45.79 9.91
CA SER A 124 -8.95 -47.08 10.17
C SER A 124 -7.59 -46.84 10.84
N PRO A 125 -7.38 -47.27 12.10
CA PRO A 125 -6.14 -47.03 12.83
C PRO A 125 -5.08 -48.03 12.35
N GLY A 126 -4.65 -47.89 11.11
CA GLY A 126 -3.47 -48.55 10.57
C GLY A 126 -2.26 -47.66 10.84
N ASN A 127 -1.58 -47.92 11.96
CA ASN A 127 -0.18 -47.58 12.24
C ASN A 127 0.12 -46.30 13.05
N GLN A 128 0.29 -46.51 14.35
CA GLN A 128 0.87 -45.54 15.31
C GLN A 128 2.41 -45.43 15.22
N ASN A 129 3.04 -45.83 14.10
CA ASN A 129 4.49 -45.80 13.98
C ASN A 129 4.95 -44.59 13.14
N PRO A 130 5.57 -43.56 13.74
CA PRO A 130 6.01 -42.35 13.03
C PRO A 130 7.01 -42.64 11.90
N ASN A 131 7.74 -43.75 11.95
CA ASN A 131 8.65 -44.17 10.86
C ASN A 131 7.91 -44.57 9.57
N GLN A 132 6.62 -44.91 9.65
CA GLN A 132 5.81 -45.25 8.48
C GLN A 132 5.25 -44.01 7.76
N VAL A 133 5.08 -42.88 8.47
CA VAL A 133 4.66 -41.60 7.88
C VAL A 133 5.66 -41.10 6.85
N LEU A 134 6.96 -41.25 7.11
CA LEU A 134 7.99 -40.87 6.15
C LEU A 134 7.97 -41.77 4.89
N GLU A 135 7.71 -43.07 5.05
CA GLU A 135 7.56 -44.01 3.94
C GLU A 135 6.30 -43.73 3.10
N LEU A 136 5.22 -43.24 3.71
CA LEU A 136 4.02 -42.76 3.00
C LEU A 136 4.38 -41.61 2.06
N TYR A 137 5.13 -40.62 2.53
CA TYR A 137 5.53 -39.47 1.71
C TYR A 137 6.54 -39.83 0.62
N LYS A 138 7.42 -40.83 0.83
CA LYS A 138 8.28 -41.35 -0.25
C LYS A 138 7.48 -41.96 -1.39
N LYS A 139 6.47 -42.80 -1.07
CA LYS A 139 5.57 -43.38 -2.09
C LYS A 139 4.84 -42.30 -2.87
N ILE A 140 4.42 -41.22 -2.22
CA ILE A 140 3.80 -40.04 -2.86
C ILE A 140 4.73 -39.38 -3.87
N VAL A 141 6.03 -39.25 -3.55
CA VAL A 141 7.02 -38.70 -4.50
C VAL A 141 7.19 -39.62 -5.72
N ASP A 142 7.14 -40.95 -5.53
CA ASP A 142 7.23 -41.93 -6.61
C ASP A 142 5.95 -42.00 -7.48
N LEU A 143 4.79 -41.69 -6.90
CA LEU A 143 3.49 -41.63 -7.60
C LEU A 143 3.49 -40.57 -8.73
N ASN A 144 4.28 -39.50 -8.62
CA ASN A 144 4.43 -38.47 -9.68
C ASN A 144 5.02 -38.98 -11.02
N ARG A 145 5.51 -40.22 -11.10
CA ARG A 145 5.90 -40.85 -12.38
C ARG A 145 4.74 -41.55 -13.10
N LYS A 146 3.55 -41.63 -12.50
CA LYS A 146 2.35 -42.24 -13.07
C LYS A 146 1.25 -41.19 -13.08
N VAL A 147 0.63 -40.93 -14.23
CA VAL A 147 -0.58 -40.08 -14.28
C VAL A 147 -1.67 -40.82 -13.53
N ILE A 148 -2.01 -40.38 -12.32
CA ILE A 148 -3.08 -41.00 -11.55
C ILE A 148 -4.32 -40.14 -11.69
N CYS A 149 -5.14 -40.55 -12.64
CA CYS A 149 -6.55 -40.16 -12.68
C CYS A 149 -7.31 -41.30 -12.00
N GLY A 150 -7.92 -41.02 -10.85
CA GLY A 150 -8.91 -41.94 -10.30
C GLY A 150 -10.04 -42.18 -11.30
N ASP A 151 -10.74 -43.30 -11.17
CA ASP A 151 -11.84 -43.67 -12.08
C ASP A 151 -13.00 -42.65 -11.95
N THR A 152 -13.13 -41.79 -12.96
CA THR A 152 -14.18 -40.76 -13.05
C THR A 152 -15.43 -41.24 -13.78
N ALA A 153 -15.51 -42.53 -14.16
CA ALA A 153 -16.64 -43.07 -14.89
C ALA A 153 -17.94 -42.92 -14.09
N GLY A 154 -18.94 -42.28 -14.72
CA GLY A 154 -20.25 -42.02 -14.11
C GLY A 154 -20.37 -40.68 -13.35
N LEU A 155 -19.27 -39.98 -13.08
CA LEU A 155 -19.28 -38.65 -12.43
C LEU A 155 -19.12 -37.48 -13.42
N LEU A 156 -18.57 -37.75 -14.61
CA LEU A 156 -18.38 -36.77 -15.67
C LEU A 156 -19.29 -37.05 -16.85
N GLN A 157 -20.11 -36.06 -17.23
CA GLN A 157 -20.86 -36.04 -18.49
C GLN A 157 -20.14 -35.14 -19.50
N TRP A 158 -20.36 -35.35 -20.81
CA TRP A 158 -19.77 -34.50 -21.86
C TRP A 158 -20.13 -33.01 -21.72
N THR A 159 -21.25 -32.71 -21.05
CA THR A 159 -21.74 -31.36 -20.77
C THR A 159 -21.14 -30.72 -19.52
N THR A 160 -20.24 -31.40 -18.80
CA THR A 160 -19.66 -30.90 -17.54
C THR A 160 -18.70 -29.75 -17.83
N PRO A 161 -18.85 -28.58 -17.18
CA PRO A 161 -17.92 -27.45 -17.34
C PRO A 161 -16.47 -27.85 -16.98
N PRO A 162 -15.43 -27.31 -17.67
CA PRO A 162 -14.05 -27.70 -17.45
C PRO A 162 -13.54 -27.51 -16.00
N LEU A 163 -13.93 -26.41 -15.33
CA LEU A 163 -13.58 -26.14 -13.94
C LEU A 163 -14.13 -27.24 -13.01
N ARG A 164 -15.42 -27.53 -13.15
CA ARG A 164 -16.10 -28.57 -12.37
C ARG A 164 -15.50 -29.95 -12.64
N ALA A 165 -15.17 -30.25 -13.90
CA ALA A 165 -14.50 -31.51 -14.25
C ALA A 165 -13.13 -31.64 -13.57
N GLY A 166 -12.32 -30.57 -13.56
CA GLY A 166 -11.03 -30.53 -12.87
C GLY A 166 -11.16 -30.72 -11.35
N ILE A 167 -12.16 -30.11 -10.72
CA ILE A 167 -12.46 -30.30 -9.30
C ILE A 167 -12.84 -31.76 -9.01
N ILE A 168 -13.72 -32.35 -9.82
CA ILE A 168 -14.14 -33.75 -9.66
C ILE A 168 -12.93 -34.68 -9.75
N ILE A 169 -12.05 -34.50 -10.75
CA ILE A 169 -10.86 -35.33 -10.92
C ILE A 169 -9.96 -35.25 -9.67
N GLN A 170 -9.70 -34.05 -9.16
CA GLN A 170 -8.87 -33.86 -7.96
C GLN A 170 -9.51 -34.47 -6.72
N LEU A 171 -10.82 -34.29 -6.51
CA LEU A 171 -11.53 -34.83 -5.34
C LEU A 171 -11.58 -36.37 -5.36
N VAL A 172 -11.70 -36.99 -6.53
CA VAL A 172 -11.60 -38.45 -6.68
C VAL A 172 -10.17 -38.92 -6.38
N ALA A 173 -9.15 -38.23 -6.91
CA ALA A 173 -7.75 -38.60 -6.73
C ALA A 173 -7.29 -38.58 -5.26
N ILE A 174 -7.93 -37.77 -4.40
CA ILE A 174 -7.63 -37.70 -2.96
C ILE A 174 -8.56 -38.57 -2.10
N ASN A 175 -9.38 -39.43 -2.71
CA ASN A 175 -10.38 -40.27 -2.03
C ASN A 175 -11.43 -39.49 -1.21
N ALA A 176 -11.63 -38.19 -1.48
CA ALA A 176 -12.66 -37.38 -0.82
C ALA A 176 -14.08 -37.77 -1.28
N LEU A 177 -14.20 -38.40 -2.45
CA LEU A 177 -15.44 -38.95 -3.00
C LEU A 177 -15.38 -40.48 -2.97
N LYS A 178 -15.95 -41.12 -1.94
CA LYS A 178 -16.07 -42.59 -1.90
C LYS A 178 -17.14 -43.05 -2.89
N ARG A 179 -16.90 -44.14 -3.64
CA ARG A 179 -17.88 -44.73 -4.58
C ARG A 179 -19.21 -45.03 -3.86
N PRO A 180 -20.36 -44.91 -4.54
CA PRO A 180 -21.62 -45.38 -4.02
C PRO A 180 -21.66 -46.91 -4.08
N GLN A 181 -21.10 -47.58 -3.08
CA GLN A 181 -21.61 -48.89 -2.68
C GLN A 181 -22.30 -48.71 -1.33
N LEU A 182 -23.64 -48.69 -1.41
CA LEU A 182 -24.60 -48.76 -0.31
C LEU A 182 -24.71 -47.54 0.63
N GLN A 183 -25.00 -46.32 0.13
CA GLN A 183 -25.87 -45.36 0.84
C GLN A 183 -26.61 -44.39 -0.12
N PRO A 184 -27.90 -44.09 0.09
CA PRO A 184 -28.72 -43.25 -0.79
C PRO A 184 -28.61 -41.75 -0.43
N GLN A 185 -27.42 -41.16 -0.49
CA GLN A 185 -27.23 -39.72 -0.22
C GLN A 185 -26.41 -39.05 -1.33
N ASN A 186 -26.98 -39.00 -2.53
CA ASN A 186 -26.43 -38.30 -3.70
C ASN A 186 -26.28 -36.76 -3.48
N ASN A 187 -26.90 -36.23 -2.41
CA ASN A 187 -26.92 -34.80 -2.09
C ASN A 187 -25.60 -34.30 -1.47
N GLY A 188 -24.89 -35.13 -0.67
CA GLY A 188 -23.65 -34.71 -0.01
C GLY A 188 -22.48 -34.50 -0.98
N LEU A 189 -22.39 -35.35 -2.00
CA LEU A 189 -21.34 -35.32 -3.01
C LEU A 189 -21.43 -34.07 -3.91
N ASN A 190 -22.63 -33.82 -4.43
CA ASN A 190 -22.91 -32.65 -5.25
C ASN A 190 -22.71 -31.35 -4.45
N ASN A 191 -23.00 -31.36 -3.16
CA ASN A 191 -22.76 -30.21 -2.28
C ASN A 191 -21.26 -29.90 -2.14
N LEU A 192 -20.40 -30.89 -1.90
CA LEU A 192 -18.94 -30.68 -1.80
C LEU A 192 -18.35 -30.15 -3.11
N ILE A 193 -18.75 -30.71 -4.26
CA ILE A 193 -18.30 -30.23 -5.59
C ILE A 193 -18.73 -28.78 -5.82
N THR A 194 -20.00 -28.47 -5.58
CA THR A 194 -20.57 -27.14 -5.83
C THR A 194 -19.93 -26.10 -4.91
N LYS A 195 -19.73 -26.44 -3.63
CA LYS A 195 -19.09 -25.56 -2.65
C LYS A 195 -17.62 -25.30 -2.98
N THR A 196 -16.87 -26.33 -3.39
CA THR A 196 -15.49 -26.19 -3.84
C THR A 196 -15.42 -25.30 -5.08
N GLU A 197 -16.33 -25.50 -6.05
CA GLU A 197 -16.44 -24.68 -7.26
C GLU A 197 -16.72 -23.20 -6.93
N GLU A 198 -17.65 -22.94 -6.01
CA GLU A 198 -17.95 -21.58 -5.53
C GLU A 198 -16.75 -20.93 -4.83
N GLN A 199 -16.03 -21.67 -4.00
CA GLN A 199 -14.86 -21.18 -3.25
C GLN A 199 -13.69 -20.88 -4.18
N GLU A 200 -13.39 -21.75 -5.14
CA GLU A 200 -12.37 -21.52 -6.17
C GLU A 200 -12.72 -20.31 -7.05
N MET A 201 -13.99 -20.14 -7.44
CA MET A 201 -14.43 -18.95 -8.16
C MET A 201 -14.30 -17.67 -7.33
N LYS A 202 -14.59 -17.71 -6.02
CA LYS A 202 -14.40 -16.57 -5.10
C LYS A 202 -12.92 -16.21 -4.98
N LEU A 203 -12.05 -17.21 -4.80
CA LEU A 203 -10.60 -17.02 -4.72
C LEU A 203 -10.02 -16.48 -6.03
N PHE A 204 -10.49 -16.95 -7.18
CA PHE A 204 -10.08 -16.43 -8.48
C PHE A 204 -10.46 -14.95 -8.64
N LYS A 205 -11.69 -14.58 -8.25
CA LYS A 205 -12.16 -13.18 -8.30
C LYS A 205 -11.36 -12.29 -7.35
N SER A 206 -11.07 -12.74 -6.13
CA SER A 206 -10.26 -11.96 -5.18
C SER A 206 -8.82 -11.75 -5.67
N LYS A 207 -8.20 -12.77 -6.27
CA LYS A 207 -6.87 -12.65 -6.91
C LYS A 207 -6.89 -11.70 -8.13
N GLY A 208 -7.97 -11.70 -8.91
CA GLY A 208 -8.13 -10.84 -10.09
C GLY A 208 -8.45 -9.36 -9.79
N GLN A 209 -8.95 -9.08 -8.58
CA GLN A 209 -9.26 -7.72 -8.09
C GLN A 209 -8.08 -7.05 -7.40
N GLY A 210 -6.93 -7.72 -7.27
CA GLY A 210 -5.74 -7.12 -6.67
C GLY A 210 -5.36 -5.82 -7.37
N PHE A 211 -5.24 -4.74 -6.59
CA PHE A 211 -4.77 -3.47 -7.10
C PHE A 211 -3.39 -3.65 -7.73
N ASP A 212 -3.28 -3.34 -9.02
CA ASP A 212 -2.01 -3.36 -9.75
C ASP A 212 -1.57 -1.91 -10.02
N PRO A 213 -0.62 -1.39 -9.21
CA PRO A 213 -0.09 -0.04 -9.39
C PRO A 213 0.44 0.21 -10.80
N SER A 214 0.88 -0.82 -11.52
CA SER A 214 1.50 -0.70 -12.84
C SER A 214 0.49 -0.48 -13.96
N LYS A 215 -0.73 -1.01 -13.84
CA LYS A 215 -1.77 -0.88 -14.88
C LYS A 215 -2.26 0.55 -15.06
N LYS A 216 -2.43 1.29 -13.95
CA LYS A 216 -2.85 2.70 -13.96
C LYS A 216 -1.67 3.68 -14.04
N LEU A 217 -0.42 3.21 -14.03
CA LEU A 217 0.76 4.08 -13.91
C LEU A 217 0.86 5.12 -15.04
N ASN A 218 0.57 4.73 -16.27
CA ASN A 218 0.62 5.65 -17.41
C ASN A 218 -0.44 6.74 -17.30
N GLU A 219 -1.65 6.40 -16.86
CA GLU A 219 -2.73 7.35 -16.60
C GLU A 219 -2.34 8.35 -15.50
N ILE A 220 -1.76 7.87 -14.40
CA ILE A 220 -1.29 8.72 -13.30
C ILE A 220 -0.18 9.67 -13.76
N LYS A 221 0.75 9.21 -14.61
CA LYS A 221 1.79 10.07 -15.19
C LYS A 221 1.20 11.15 -16.11
N ILE A 222 0.22 10.79 -16.95
CA ILE A 222 -0.48 11.74 -17.82
C ILE A 222 -1.17 12.81 -16.97
N ASN A 223 -1.88 12.40 -15.92
CA ASN A 223 -2.57 13.33 -15.02
C ASN A 223 -1.57 14.25 -14.28
N MET A 224 -0.44 13.72 -13.80
CA MET A 224 0.61 14.56 -13.20
C MET A 224 1.19 15.57 -14.19
N ALA A 225 1.47 15.16 -15.44
CA ALA A 225 1.95 16.07 -16.49
C ALA A 225 0.93 17.17 -16.83
N PHE A 226 -0.37 16.84 -16.77
CA PHE A 226 -1.43 17.85 -16.89
C PHE A 226 -1.34 18.90 -15.77
N PHE A 227 -1.08 18.51 -14.52
CA PHE A 227 -0.90 19.46 -13.42
C PHE A 227 0.36 20.32 -13.57
N GLU A 228 1.46 19.77 -14.10
CA GLU A 228 2.65 20.55 -14.43
C GLU A 228 2.34 21.61 -15.50
N TRP A 229 1.57 21.26 -16.53
CA TRP A 229 1.10 22.19 -17.56
C TRP A 229 0.14 23.25 -17.00
N TYR A 230 -0.82 22.84 -16.16
CA TYR A 230 -1.73 23.75 -15.47
C TYR A 230 -0.94 24.76 -14.63
N LYS A 231 0.01 24.27 -13.83
CA LYS A 231 0.88 25.10 -13.01
C LYS A 231 1.66 26.12 -13.83
N LYS A 232 2.28 25.68 -14.91
CA LYS A 232 3.00 26.57 -15.84
C LYS A 232 2.09 27.63 -16.47
N SER A 233 0.87 27.27 -16.86
CA SER A 233 -0.07 28.18 -17.53
C SER A 233 -0.53 29.31 -16.61
N PHE A 234 -0.77 29.03 -15.32
CA PHE A 234 -1.18 30.05 -14.35
C PHE A 234 -0.01 30.83 -13.73
N LYS A 235 1.21 30.26 -13.77
CA LYS A 235 2.44 31.03 -13.51
C LYS A 235 2.63 32.15 -14.53
N GLN A 236 2.42 31.88 -15.82
CA GLN A 236 2.52 32.89 -16.88
C GLN A 236 1.50 34.02 -16.76
N LYS A 237 0.35 33.77 -16.13
CA LYS A 237 -0.69 34.78 -15.85
C LYS A 237 -0.43 35.60 -14.58
N GLY A 238 0.64 35.31 -13.82
CA GLY A 238 0.96 36.03 -12.58
C GLY A 238 0.05 35.70 -11.39
N ILE A 239 -0.75 34.64 -11.44
CA ILE A 239 -1.70 34.25 -10.39
C ILE A 239 -1.18 33.07 -9.58
N GLY A 240 -0.57 32.09 -10.25
CA GLY A 240 -0.21 30.81 -9.65
C GLY A 240 -1.38 29.84 -9.61
N TYR A 241 -1.06 28.55 -9.55
CA TYR A 241 -2.06 27.49 -9.72
C TYR A 241 -2.98 27.32 -8.49
N TYR A 242 -2.46 27.55 -7.29
CA TYR A 242 -3.23 27.53 -6.04
C TYR A 242 -4.34 28.57 -6.05
N ASP A 243 -3.99 29.85 -6.25
CA ASP A 243 -4.94 30.96 -6.27
C ASP A 243 -5.91 30.87 -7.45
N SER A 244 -5.45 30.39 -8.61
CA SER A 244 -6.32 30.13 -9.75
C SER A 244 -7.41 29.12 -9.40
N PHE A 245 -7.02 27.97 -8.84
CA PHE A 245 -7.94 26.91 -8.46
C PHE A 245 -8.93 27.37 -7.38
N LYS A 246 -8.44 28.09 -6.36
CA LYS A 246 -9.28 28.64 -5.29
C LYS A 246 -10.35 29.59 -5.84
N ASN A 247 -9.94 30.55 -6.68
CA ASN A 247 -10.81 31.62 -7.16
C ASN A 247 -11.76 31.17 -8.30
N GLY A 248 -11.49 30.03 -8.96
CA GLY A 248 -12.36 29.30 -9.88
C GLY A 248 -13.03 30.15 -10.98
N SER A 249 -12.51 30.14 -12.20
CA SER A 249 -13.18 30.77 -13.35
C SER A 249 -12.54 30.43 -14.70
N SER A 250 -12.54 29.15 -15.10
CA SER A 250 -12.30 28.76 -16.49
C SER A 250 -12.86 27.37 -16.84
N THR A 251 -13.17 27.14 -18.12
CA THR A 251 -13.52 25.81 -18.67
C THR A 251 -12.40 24.77 -18.45
N SER A 252 -11.15 25.21 -18.31
CA SER A 252 -9.99 24.38 -17.94
C SER A 252 -10.03 23.82 -16.51
N ASP A 253 -10.83 24.40 -15.60
CA ASP A 253 -10.91 23.91 -14.21
C ASP A 253 -11.76 22.64 -14.07
N ILE A 254 -12.64 22.35 -15.04
CA ILE A 254 -13.44 21.11 -15.06
C ILE A 254 -12.53 19.87 -15.20
N ASP A 255 -11.52 19.95 -16.06
CA ASP A 255 -10.57 18.87 -16.28
C ASP A 255 -9.61 18.73 -15.08
N VAL A 256 -9.24 19.84 -14.43
CA VAL A 256 -8.41 19.84 -13.21
C VAL A 256 -9.09 19.07 -12.08
N ILE A 257 -10.38 19.34 -11.83
CA ILE A 257 -11.15 18.63 -10.79
C ILE A 257 -11.22 17.13 -11.10
N ARG A 258 -11.44 16.78 -12.37
CA ARG A 258 -11.48 15.38 -12.82
C ARG A 258 -10.14 14.67 -12.58
N PHE A 259 -9.04 15.26 -13.03
CA PHE A 259 -7.71 14.66 -12.89
C PHE A 259 -7.25 14.60 -11.43
N LYS A 260 -7.57 15.62 -10.62
CA LYS A 260 -7.38 15.62 -9.16
C LYS A 260 -8.05 14.40 -8.55
N LYS A 261 -9.33 14.17 -8.85
CA LYS A 261 -10.09 13.04 -8.31
C LYS A 261 -9.50 11.68 -8.69
N ILE A 262 -9.03 11.53 -9.94
CA ILE A 262 -8.39 10.28 -10.40
C ILE A 262 -7.08 10.04 -9.63
N LEU A 263 -6.24 11.08 -9.48
CA LEU A 263 -4.99 10.98 -8.73
C LEU A 263 -5.25 10.65 -7.25
N THR A 264 -6.19 11.35 -6.61
CA THR A 264 -6.54 11.11 -5.20
C THR A 264 -7.03 9.69 -4.98
N GLY A 265 -7.97 9.19 -5.78
CA GLY A 265 -8.45 7.81 -5.63
C GLY A 265 -7.35 6.77 -5.82
N TYR A 266 -6.42 6.98 -6.75
CA TYR A 266 -5.27 6.09 -6.92
C TYR A 266 -4.33 6.10 -5.72
N TRP A 267 -4.00 7.27 -5.18
CA TRP A 267 -3.07 7.37 -4.05
C TRP A 267 -3.70 6.94 -2.72
N GLU A 268 -5.01 7.13 -2.53
CA GLU A 268 -5.77 6.52 -1.43
C GLU A 268 -5.69 4.99 -1.51
N GLU A 269 -5.99 4.40 -2.68
CA GLU A 269 -5.88 2.94 -2.91
C GLU A 269 -4.43 2.45 -2.70
N MET A 270 -3.42 3.19 -3.17
CA MET A 270 -2.00 2.88 -2.95
C MET A 270 -1.63 2.86 -1.46
N VAL A 271 -2.11 3.84 -0.67
CA VAL A 271 -1.82 3.94 0.76
C VAL A 271 -2.54 2.82 1.51
N ASP A 272 -3.81 2.57 1.22
CA ASP A 272 -4.59 1.49 1.86
C ASP A 272 -3.94 0.12 1.61
N GLU A 273 -3.53 -0.16 0.37
CA GLU A 273 -2.85 -1.42 0.02
C GLU A 273 -1.45 -1.54 0.63
N ALA A 274 -0.79 -0.41 0.92
CA ALA A 274 0.46 -0.39 1.65
C ALA A 274 0.24 -0.61 3.15
N GLU A 275 -0.81 -0.03 3.76
CA GLU A 275 -1.12 -0.24 5.18
C GLU A 275 -1.61 -1.67 5.48
N LYS A 276 -2.27 -2.34 4.54
CA LYS A 276 -2.63 -3.78 4.67
C LYS A 276 -1.40 -4.71 4.71
N LYS A 277 -0.23 -4.19 4.28
CA LYS A 277 1.14 -4.70 4.49
C LYS A 277 1.33 -5.52 5.77
N PRO A 278 1.70 -6.83 5.84
CA PRO A 278 2.48 -7.30 6.97
C PRO A 278 3.82 -6.59 6.88
N GLN A 279 3.86 -5.40 7.47
CA GLN A 279 5.01 -4.52 7.54
C GLN A 279 5.58 -4.62 8.95
N LYS A 280 6.91 -4.59 9.07
CA LYS A 280 7.52 -4.10 10.31
C LYS A 280 7.05 -2.67 10.55
N GLU A 281 7.00 -2.23 11.81
CA GLU A 281 7.02 -0.79 12.10
C GLU A 281 8.17 -0.14 11.30
N GLY A 282 7.84 0.77 10.37
CA GLY A 282 8.80 1.43 9.48
C GLY A 282 9.25 0.66 8.23
N ALA A 283 8.60 -0.46 7.83
CA ALA A 283 8.93 -1.14 6.58
C ALA A 283 8.44 -0.35 5.36
N SER A 284 9.35 0.47 4.83
CA SER A 284 9.23 1.38 3.69
C SER A 284 8.23 0.92 2.62
N PHE A 285 7.22 1.74 2.38
CA PHE A 285 6.62 1.91 1.06
C PHE A 285 7.76 1.88 0.03
N ARG A 286 7.73 0.95 -0.95
CA ARG A 286 8.88 0.71 -1.86
C ARG A 286 9.43 2.07 -2.31
N THR A 287 10.72 2.33 -2.10
CA THR A 287 11.37 3.62 -2.43
C THR A 287 10.99 4.14 -3.82
N ARG A 288 10.76 3.23 -4.77
CA ARG A 288 10.26 3.51 -6.13
C ARG A 288 8.96 4.35 -6.16
N TRP A 289 8.02 4.08 -5.26
CA TRP A 289 6.72 4.76 -5.21
C TRP A 289 6.74 5.98 -4.30
N LEU A 290 7.63 6.02 -3.30
CA LEU A 290 7.71 7.10 -2.32
C LEU A 290 7.97 8.46 -2.97
N PHE A 291 8.88 8.52 -3.96
CA PHE A 291 9.13 9.75 -4.71
C PHE A 291 7.90 10.22 -5.51
N ALA A 292 7.21 9.29 -6.18
CA ALA A 292 6.00 9.62 -6.93
C ALA A 292 4.87 10.10 -6.00
N GLY A 293 4.71 9.46 -4.84
CA GLY A 293 3.71 9.84 -3.83
C GLY A 293 4.03 11.18 -3.18
N THR A 294 5.31 11.46 -2.95
CA THR A 294 5.77 12.77 -2.47
C THR A 294 5.49 13.87 -3.48
N ASN A 295 5.78 13.65 -4.76
CA ASN A 295 5.48 14.61 -5.83
C ASN A 295 3.97 14.83 -5.98
N TYR A 296 3.17 13.77 -5.89
CA TYR A 296 1.71 13.87 -5.85
C TYR A 296 1.24 14.73 -4.68
N ARG A 297 1.68 14.42 -3.46
CA ARG A 297 1.33 15.18 -2.25
C ARG A 297 1.66 16.67 -2.41
N ARG A 298 2.89 16.98 -2.83
CA ARG A 298 3.35 18.37 -3.03
C ARG A 298 2.61 19.12 -4.15
N MET A 299 2.08 18.41 -5.14
CA MET A 299 1.33 19.01 -6.25
C MET A 299 -0.15 19.22 -5.91
N ILE A 300 -0.79 18.20 -5.32
CA ILE A 300 -2.26 18.11 -5.20
C ILE A 300 -2.78 18.57 -3.85
N GLU A 301 -2.07 18.33 -2.74
CA GLU A 301 -2.53 18.75 -1.40
C GLU A 301 -2.79 20.26 -1.31
N PRO A 302 -1.99 21.15 -1.94
CA PRO A 302 -2.34 22.58 -2.06
C PRO A 302 -3.73 22.85 -2.64
N LEU A 303 -4.22 22.01 -3.55
CA LEU A 303 -5.54 22.18 -4.16
C LEU A 303 -6.67 21.72 -3.22
N ASP A 304 -6.44 20.69 -2.40
CA ASP A 304 -7.36 20.31 -1.32
C ASP A 304 -7.43 21.41 -0.24
N ILE A 305 -6.29 22.04 0.08
CA ILE A 305 -6.23 23.20 0.98
C ILE A 305 -7.05 24.37 0.40
N ALA A 306 -6.86 24.67 -0.90
CA ALA A 306 -7.61 25.73 -1.57
C ALA A 306 -9.12 25.49 -1.51
N GLU A 307 -9.56 24.25 -1.71
CA GLU A 307 -10.97 23.84 -1.63
C GLU A 307 -11.52 23.98 -0.20
N HIS A 308 -10.75 23.56 0.80
CA HIS A 308 -11.11 23.69 2.22
C HIS A 308 -11.32 25.14 2.64
N TYR A 309 -10.33 26.02 2.40
CA TYR A 309 -10.41 27.43 2.79
C TYR A 309 -11.30 28.29 1.88
N LYS A 310 -11.88 27.70 0.83
CA LYS A 310 -12.94 28.35 0.04
C LYS A 310 -14.28 28.31 0.77
N VAL A 311 -14.52 27.28 1.59
CA VAL A 311 -15.81 27.04 2.26
C VAL A 311 -15.72 27.11 3.79
N SER A 312 -14.53 26.93 4.35
CA SER A 312 -14.28 26.85 5.79
C SER A 312 -13.23 27.86 6.24
N THR A 313 -13.27 28.21 7.53
CA THR A 313 -12.23 28.98 8.23
C THR A 313 -11.56 28.17 9.34
N GLN A 314 -11.86 26.87 9.39
CA GLN A 314 -11.24 25.94 10.33
C GLN A 314 -9.83 25.57 9.85
N ASP A 315 -8.93 25.24 10.78
CA ASP A 315 -7.60 24.73 10.45
C ASP A 315 -7.69 23.45 9.62
N TYR A 316 -7.12 23.47 8.40
CA TYR A 316 -7.07 22.33 7.48
C TYR A 316 -6.43 21.09 8.10
N LYS A 317 -5.50 21.26 9.05
CA LYS A 317 -4.82 20.14 9.72
C LYS A 317 -5.78 19.21 10.45
N LEU A 318 -6.95 19.70 10.85
CA LEU A 318 -7.98 18.90 11.54
C LEU A 318 -8.77 18.00 10.58
N SER A 319 -8.83 18.34 9.29
CA SER A 319 -9.57 17.62 8.25
C SER A 319 -8.65 17.05 7.17
N ARG A 320 -7.35 16.98 7.46
CA ARG A 320 -6.33 16.49 6.54
C ARG A 320 -6.58 15.02 6.22
N SER A 321 -6.53 14.65 4.95
CA SER A 321 -6.76 13.26 4.56
C SER A 321 -5.61 12.35 5.00
N LYS A 322 -5.95 11.18 5.55
CA LYS A 322 -5.01 10.19 6.10
C LYS A 322 -3.92 9.78 5.11
N HIS A 323 -4.23 9.73 3.82
CA HIS A 323 -3.26 9.29 2.81
C HIS A 323 -2.09 10.29 2.65
N TYR A 324 -2.32 11.60 2.80
CA TYR A 324 -1.25 12.59 2.80
C TYR A 324 -0.34 12.46 4.02
N GLU A 325 -0.93 12.26 5.20
CA GLU A 325 -0.20 12.05 6.44
C GLU A 325 0.72 10.83 6.35
N LYS A 326 0.20 9.72 5.82
CA LYS A 326 0.98 8.48 5.63
C LYS A 326 2.12 8.65 4.64
N LEU A 327 1.87 9.31 3.50
CA LEU A 327 2.91 9.61 2.52
C LEU A 327 4.01 10.51 3.10
N GLU A 328 3.65 11.49 3.93
CA GLU A 328 4.62 12.35 4.63
C GLU A 328 5.40 11.58 5.70
N GLN A 329 4.72 10.75 6.49
CA GLN A 329 5.33 9.90 7.52
C GLN A 329 6.39 8.97 6.91
N TRP A 330 6.04 8.23 5.86
CA TRP A 330 6.97 7.30 5.19
C TRP A 330 8.17 8.00 4.57
N LEU A 331 8.02 9.26 4.14
CA LEU A 331 9.15 10.06 3.65
C LEU A 331 10.12 10.38 4.79
N LYS A 332 9.61 10.85 5.94
CA LYS A 332 10.42 11.18 7.12
C LYS A 332 11.15 9.96 7.69
N GLU A 333 10.53 8.78 7.67
CA GLU A 333 11.15 7.52 8.08
C GLU A 333 12.31 7.09 7.16
N THR A 334 12.31 7.55 5.89
CA THR A 334 13.32 7.19 4.89
C THR A 334 14.46 8.22 4.80
N GLU A 335 14.17 9.49 5.07
CA GLU A 335 15.15 10.58 5.00
C GLU A 335 16.14 10.51 6.17
N LYS A 336 17.43 10.37 5.87
CA LYS A 336 18.51 10.69 6.83
C LYS A 336 18.60 12.21 6.97
N PRO A 337 19.00 12.76 8.13
CA PRO A 337 19.16 14.21 8.28
C PRO A 337 20.14 14.73 7.24
N SER A 338 19.63 15.48 6.26
CA SER A 338 20.44 16.02 5.17
C SER A 338 21.13 17.31 5.59
N SER A 339 22.38 17.44 5.17
CA SER A 339 23.27 18.59 5.36
C SER A 339 22.95 19.71 4.37
N GLY A 340 22.39 20.83 4.85
CA GLY A 340 22.32 22.13 4.14
C GLY A 340 21.71 22.15 2.72
N PRO A 341 21.51 23.35 2.14
CA PRO A 341 21.07 23.47 0.75
C PRO A 341 22.21 23.08 -0.21
N ASN A 342 22.08 21.93 -0.88
CA ASN A 342 22.97 21.56 -1.99
C ASN A 342 22.80 22.52 -3.17
N ASP A 343 23.88 22.87 -3.88
CA ASP A 343 23.86 23.82 -5.01
C ASP A 343 22.87 23.46 -6.11
N LEU A 344 22.58 22.15 -6.28
CA LEU A 344 21.54 21.65 -7.19
C LEU A 344 20.13 22.13 -6.82
N LYS A 345 19.79 22.22 -5.52
CA LYS A 345 18.48 22.73 -5.07
C LYS A 345 18.29 24.19 -5.48
N LYS A 346 19.34 25.02 -5.31
CA LYS A 346 19.32 26.43 -5.69
C LYS A 346 19.07 26.61 -7.19
N GLN A 347 19.77 25.85 -8.03
CA GLN A 347 19.66 25.95 -9.49
C GLN A 347 18.29 25.48 -10.02
N THR A 348 17.61 24.59 -9.31
CA THR A 348 16.34 23.98 -9.76
C THR A 348 15.08 24.59 -9.13
N VAL A 349 15.24 25.57 -8.22
CA VAL A 349 14.14 26.14 -7.42
C VAL A 349 12.99 26.71 -8.26
N ALA A 350 13.28 27.26 -9.45
CA ALA A 350 12.26 27.78 -10.37
C ALA A 350 11.23 26.72 -10.83
N SER A 351 11.64 25.45 -10.81
CA SER A 351 10.87 24.29 -11.25
C SER A 351 10.44 23.37 -10.11
N SER A 352 10.92 23.60 -8.88
CA SER A 352 10.59 22.75 -7.74
C SER A 352 9.19 23.04 -7.21
N LEU A 353 8.58 22.00 -6.63
CA LEU A 353 7.39 22.16 -5.78
C LEU A 353 7.86 22.54 -4.37
N THR A 354 7.01 23.28 -3.64
CA THR A 354 7.26 23.55 -2.22
C THR A 354 7.39 22.24 -1.45
N GLU A 355 8.43 22.11 -0.64
CA GLU A 355 8.75 20.87 0.06
C GLU A 355 7.68 20.53 1.11
N ASP A 356 7.23 21.55 1.82
CA ASP A 356 6.09 21.51 2.72
C ASP A 356 4.78 21.71 1.95
N SER A 357 3.99 20.64 1.84
CA SER A 357 2.71 20.67 1.13
C SER A 357 1.62 21.41 1.91
N LEU A 358 1.80 21.63 3.22
CA LEU A 358 0.90 22.42 4.07
C LEU A 358 1.18 23.93 4.03
N PHE A 359 2.19 24.37 3.27
CA PHE A 359 2.57 25.79 3.17
C PHE A 359 1.36 26.71 2.95
N TRP A 360 0.45 26.36 2.04
CA TRP A 360 -0.71 27.19 1.77
C TRP A 360 -1.71 27.24 2.93
N ALA A 361 -1.84 26.18 3.73
CA ALA A 361 -2.67 26.23 4.94
C ALA A 361 -2.09 27.23 5.94
N HIS A 362 -0.76 27.26 6.10
CA HIS A 362 -0.08 28.26 6.91
C HIS A 362 -0.32 29.70 6.42
N VAL A 363 -0.30 29.92 5.09
CA VAL A 363 -0.64 31.22 4.49
C VAL A 363 -2.07 31.62 4.84
N GLU A 364 -3.05 30.73 4.71
CA GLU A 364 -4.46 31.03 5.01
C GLU A 364 -4.67 31.38 6.49
N GLU A 365 -4.07 30.64 7.41
CA GLU A 365 -4.12 30.95 8.85
C GLU A 365 -3.48 32.31 9.17
N ALA A 366 -2.38 32.65 8.50
CA ALA A 366 -1.74 33.95 8.64
C ALA A 366 -2.64 35.08 8.11
N ARG A 367 -3.34 34.86 6.99
CA ARG A 367 -4.33 35.81 6.47
C ARG A 367 -5.53 35.98 7.38
N ILE A 368 -6.06 34.89 7.93
CA ILE A 368 -7.14 34.94 8.92
C ILE A 368 -6.69 35.75 10.14
N SER A 369 -5.45 35.55 10.61
CA SER A 369 -4.87 36.28 11.74
C SER A 369 -4.76 37.79 11.45
N VAL A 370 -4.27 38.17 10.26
CA VAL A 370 -4.21 39.57 9.81
C VAL A 370 -5.61 40.21 9.72
N ALA A 371 -6.58 39.48 9.16
CA ALA A 371 -7.96 39.95 9.04
C ALA A 371 -8.62 40.14 10.41
N ARG A 372 -8.30 39.27 11.37
CA ARG A 372 -8.78 39.34 12.76
C ARG A 372 -8.23 40.54 13.53
N ILE A 373 -6.92 40.78 13.46
CA ILE A 373 -6.29 41.97 14.07
C ILE A 373 -6.92 43.26 13.56
N SER A 374 -7.31 43.28 12.29
CA SER A 374 -7.93 44.44 11.63
C SER A 374 -9.40 44.66 12.01
N ARG A 375 -10.07 43.69 12.64
CA ARG A 375 -11.49 43.82 13.05
C ARG A 375 -11.62 44.62 14.35
N LYS A 376 -12.65 45.45 14.42
CA LYS A 376 -13.03 46.14 15.66
C LYS A 376 -13.64 45.14 16.64
N GLY A 377 -13.07 45.03 17.84
CA GLY A 377 -13.63 44.22 18.94
C GLY A 377 -12.70 43.16 19.54
N GLU A 378 -11.52 42.90 18.96
CA GLU A 378 -10.54 42.01 19.60
C GLU A 378 -9.82 42.71 20.76
N SER A 379 -9.62 41.95 21.85
CA SER A 379 -8.88 42.41 23.02
C SER A 379 -7.39 42.57 22.71
N ASP A 380 -6.70 43.42 23.48
CA ASP A 380 -5.27 43.67 23.24
C ASP A 380 -4.41 42.40 23.46
N MET A 381 -4.80 41.55 24.42
CA MET A 381 -4.17 40.24 24.66
C MET A 381 -4.30 39.29 23.45
N GLU A 382 -5.47 39.25 22.80
CA GLU A 382 -5.69 38.43 21.61
C GLU A 382 -4.90 38.94 20.42
N LYS A 383 -4.84 40.27 20.24
CA LYS A 383 -4.03 40.89 19.18
C LYS A 383 -2.54 40.61 19.37
N GLU A 384 -2.05 40.62 20.61
CA GLU A 384 -0.67 40.24 20.92
C GLU A 384 -0.41 38.77 20.57
N SER A 385 -1.32 37.87 20.96
CA SER A 385 -1.24 36.44 20.60
C SER A 385 -1.22 36.21 19.08
N LEU A 386 -2.10 36.89 18.33
CA LEU A 386 -2.13 36.81 16.86
C LEU A 386 -0.86 37.39 16.24
N ASN A 387 -0.31 38.47 16.80
CA ASN A 387 0.97 39.03 16.36
C ASN A 387 2.13 38.05 16.56
N CYS A 388 2.17 37.30 17.66
CA CYS A 388 3.17 36.25 17.88
C CYS A 388 3.08 35.17 16.79
N LYS A 389 1.87 34.68 16.47
CA LYS A 389 1.65 33.70 15.39
C LYS A 389 2.11 34.20 14.03
N LEU A 390 1.92 35.49 13.74
CA LEU A 390 2.38 36.09 12.49
C LEU A 390 3.91 36.16 12.41
N ILE A 391 4.59 36.47 13.53
CA ILE A 391 6.06 36.45 13.59
C ILE A 391 6.60 35.03 13.45
N GLU A 392 5.93 34.03 14.04
CA GLU A 392 6.27 32.61 13.85
C GLU A 392 6.14 32.20 12.37
N PHE A 393 5.05 32.58 11.71
CA PHE A 393 4.85 32.33 10.29
C PHE A 393 5.93 33.05 9.43
N GLU A 394 6.29 34.28 9.79
CA GLU A 394 7.36 35.01 9.12
C GLU A 394 8.71 34.29 9.19
N ASN A 395 9.09 33.81 10.38
CA ASN A 395 10.31 33.03 10.58
C ASN A 395 10.27 31.70 9.80
N TYR A 396 9.11 31.02 9.80
CA TYR A 396 8.91 29.80 9.01
C TYR A 396 9.13 30.04 7.51
N VAL A 397 8.60 31.13 6.95
CA VAL A 397 8.81 31.46 5.53
C VAL A 397 10.29 31.77 5.26
N LEU A 398 10.94 32.51 6.15
CA LEU A 398 12.37 32.82 6.04
C LEU A 398 13.21 31.53 6.02
N ASP A 399 12.91 30.56 6.90
CA ASP A 399 13.62 29.28 6.96
C ASP A 399 13.41 28.44 5.70
N LEU A 400 12.20 28.43 5.13
CA LEU A 400 11.95 27.78 3.84
C LEU A 400 12.75 28.44 2.71
N MET A 401 12.79 29.77 2.67
CA MET A 401 13.56 30.51 1.66
C MET A 401 15.07 30.24 1.80
N LYS A 402 15.61 30.25 3.02
CA LYS A 402 17.03 29.91 3.29
C LYS A 402 17.42 28.55 2.73
N ASN A 403 16.51 27.59 2.82
CA ASN A 403 16.73 26.22 2.36
C ASN A 403 16.33 25.98 0.89
N TYR A 404 15.87 27.02 0.17
CA TYR A 404 15.29 26.90 -1.18
C TYR A 404 14.18 25.85 -1.25
N ALA A 405 13.42 25.72 -0.16
CA ALA A 405 12.39 24.70 0.02
C ALA A 405 10.99 25.19 -0.39
N VAL A 406 10.85 26.44 -0.83
CA VAL A 406 9.59 27.02 -1.29
C VAL A 406 9.65 27.47 -2.75
N SER A 407 8.59 27.16 -3.50
CA SER A 407 8.44 27.53 -4.91
C SER A 407 8.38 29.06 -5.07
N PRO A 408 9.08 29.66 -6.07
CA PRO A 408 9.01 31.10 -6.34
C PRO A 408 7.62 31.61 -6.76
N GLU A 409 6.66 30.71 -7.01
CA GLU A 409 5.28 31.09 -7.32
C GLU A 409 4.58 31.85 -6.17
N ILE A 410 5.10 31.75 -4.96
CA ILE A 410 4.60 32.55 -3.84
C ILE A 410 4.81 34.05 -4.07
N PHE A 411 5.78 34.47 -4.91
CA PHE A 411 6.06 35.88 -5.19
C PHE A 411 5.24 36.43 -6.36
N LEU A 412 4.36 35.64 -6.96
CA LEU A 412 3.49 36.12 -8.02
C LEU A 412 2.54 37.18 -7.44
N THR A 413 2.34 38.28 -8.18
CA THR A 413 1.56 39.43 -7.73
C THR A 413 0.13 39.09 -7.36
N GLY A 414 -0.49 38.12 -8.06
CA GLY A 414 -1.84 37.64 -7.78
C GLY A 414 -1.94 36.65 -6.63
N SER A 415 -0.82 36.20 -6.06
CA SER A 415 -0.80 35.11 -5.08
C SER A 415 -1.37 35.52 -3.71
N SER A 416 -1.91 34.55 -2.99
CA SER A 416 -2.40 34.77 -1.63
C SER A 416 -1.29 35.11 -0.64
N PHE A 417 -0.05 34.65 -0.88
CA PHE A 417 1.10 35.04 -0.07
C PHE A 417 1.47 36.51 -0.25
N MET A 418 1.50 37.02 -1.49
CA MET A 418 1.77 38.45 -1.72
C MET A 418 0.66 39.34 -1.14
N LYS A 419 -0.60 38.91 -1.24
CA LYS A 419 -1.72 39.61 -0.57
C LYS A 419 -1.57 39.64 0.94
N TRP A 420 -1.20 38.51 1.55
CA TRP A 420 -0.87 38.45 2.98
C TRP A 420 0.26 39.44 3.32
N TRP A 421 1.35 39.45 2.54
CA TRP A 421 2.50 40.30 2.77
C TRP A 421 2.12 41.80 2.77
N GLU A 422 1.31 42.23 1.79
CA GLU A 422 0.81 43.59 1.70
C GLU A 422 -0.04 44.00 2.91
N GLU A 423 -0.96 43.12 3.34
CA GLU A 423 -1.82 43.36 4.50
C GLU A 423 -1.02 43.36 5.81
N TYR A 424 -0.10 42.42 5.97
CA TYR A 424 0.79 42.31 7.14
C TYR A 424 1.68 43.53 7.30
N ARG A 425 2.27 44.03 6.19
CA ARG A 425 3.08 45.25 6.18
C ARG A 425 2.29 46.48 6.61
N LYS A 426 1.01 46.58 6.22
CA LYS A 426 0.13 47.68 6.65
C LYS A 426 -0.11 47.66 8.16
N ILE A 427 -0.25 46.48 8.76
CA ILE A 427 -0.45 46.33 10.21
C ILE A 427 0.83 46.66 10.98
N LYS A 428 1.99 46.16 10.53
CA LYS A 428 3.27 46.37 11.23
C LYS A 428 3.84 47.79 11.05
N GLY A 429 3.43 48.49 9.99
CA GLY A 429 3.90 49.85 9.69
C GLY A 429 5.23 49.88 8.95
N THR A 430 5.58 51.06 8.44
CA THR A 430 6.76 51.28 7.58
C THR A 430 8.09 51.19 8.30
N SER A 431 8.10 51.28 9.63
CA SER A 431 9.29 51.16 10.48
C SER A 431 9.61 49.70 10.87
N TYR A 432 8.75 48.75 10.53
CA TYR A 432 8.98 47.35 10.85
C TYR A 432 10.11 46.77 9.99
N CYS A 433 11.21 46.42 10.67
CA CYS A 433 12.39 45.83 10.05
C CYS A 433 12.60 44.43 10.61
N SER A 434 12.54 43.45 9.71
CA SER A 434 12.88 42.06 9.96
C SER A 434 13.69 41.52 8.79
N ARG A 435 14.28 40.33 8.96
CA ARG A 435 15.04 39.68 7.88
C ARG A 435 14.15 39.40 6.66
N LEU A 436 12.94 38.86 6.87
CA LEU A 436 12.01 38.63 5.77
C LEU A 436 11.55 39.97 5.16
N ALA A 437 11.25 40.97 5.98
CA ALA A 437 10.82 42.28 5.47
C ALA A 437 11.87 42.94 4.58
N ASN A 438 13.15 42.87 4.95
CA ASN A 438 14.23 43.42 4.13
C ASN A 438 14.33 42.70 2.78
N LEU A 439 14.15 41.37 2.76
CA LEU A 439 14.14 40.61 1.51
C LEU A 439 12.94 40.97 0.64
N MET A 440 11.76 41.03 1.23
CA MET A 440 10.49 41.31 0.55
C MET A 440 10.29 42.78 0.16
N ASN A 441 11.10 43.71 0.67
CA ASN A 441 11.04 45.12 0.30
C ASN A 441 11.80 45.42 -1.01
N ASP A 442 12.72 44.55 -1.42
CA ASP A 442 13.46 44.67 -2.68
C ASP A 442 12.95 43.63 -3.68
N ALA A 443 12.23 44.11 -4.69
CA ALA A 443 11.61 43.26 -5.71
C ALA A 443 12.65 42.47 -6.54
N GLU A 444 13.90 42.93 -6.64
CA GLU A 444 14.95 42.19 -7.33
C GLU A 444 15.27 40.86 -6.63
N ASN A 445 14.99 40.76 -5.32
CA ASN A 445 15.22 39.54 -4.57
C ASN A 445 14.30 38.40 -5.03
N TYR A 446 13.13 38.68 -5.59
CA TYR A 446 12.23 37.65 -6.11
C TYR A 446 12.84 36.93 -7.31
N ASP A 447 13.42 37.69 -8.24
CA ASP A 447 14.09 37.16 -9.42
C ASP A 447 15.43 36.50 -9.05
N LYS A 448 16.20 37.10 -8.13
CA LYS A 448 17.44 36.50 -7.60
C LYS A 448 17.13 35.17 -6.88
N TYR A 449 16.01 35.07 -6.17
CA TYR A 449 15.58 33.83 -5.55
C TYR A 449 15.21 32.78 -6.60
N ALA A 450 14.39 33.16 -7.59
CA ALA A 450 13.96 32.25 -8.66
C ALA A 450 15.13 31.72 -9.50
N THR A 451 16.21 32.48 -9.64
CA THR A 451 17.44 32.08 -10.35
C THR A 451 18.45 31.32 -9.48
N GLY A 452 18.19 31.16 -8.18
CA GLY A 452 19.12 30.50 -7.26
C GLY A 452 20.28 31.38 -6.77
N CYS A 453 20.30 32.67 -7.12
CA CYS A 453 21.39 33.60 -6.85
C CYS A 453 21.25 34.35 -5.52
N LEU A 454 20.07 34.33 -4.88
CA LEU A 454 19.82 35.07 -3.64
C LEU A 454 20.47 34.42 -2.42
N VAL A 455 21.54 35.02 -1.88
CA VAL A 455 22.15 34.55 -0.64
C VAL A 455 21.37 35.07 0.57
N ILE A 456 20.83 34.15 1.38
CA ILE A 456 20.09 34.48 2.61
C ILE A 456 20.89 33.97 3.81
N HIS A 457 21.36 34.89 4.65
CA HIS A 457 22.17 34.61 5.84
C HIS A 457 21.34 34.35 7.11
#